data_AF-K9X259-F1
#
_entry.id   AF-K9X259-F1
#
_cell.length_a   1.000
_cell.length_b   1.000
_cell.length_c   1.000
_cell.angle_alpha   90.00
_cell.angle_beta   90.00
_cell.angle_gamma   90.00
#
_symmetry.space_group_name_H-M   'P 1'
#
loop_
_entity.id
_entity.type
_entity.pdbx_description
1 polymer ?
#
loop_
_entity_poly.entity_id
_entity_poly.type
_entity_poly.pdbx_seq_one_letter_code
_entity_poly.pdbx_strand_id
1 'polypeptide(L)'
;MSTNKKMPFRFEFFYEPATEENLKDILLIDAPSEVPPLHLNIINNLVDQPITIPASETDGLVTLDNYHFKLKFNPQVLVTAENIQLQNSNWVLAHAKEAGSSSDGLYLCLKGEDIILESDKPIELTFNGVGATDFQTETRTSGTSVEMSWVLQIEQLAQSLDGEEHDGERETLTLTPRAPGDSDGYETTSTKTLEKVKQKGKPNIPLAVGFAGSNRVLNTNSEESNLQLRITNTAEPGSPNIIFYYDSDTTKCSQLGIALEVGDTTAFPWVLGTKDDVNNITMSIAGNKWKQLSDKPTEVIVGGVSALEWTFIPNSANVELAAQETILVDIQKIKTAHPTGATKLNLRYQYVPEYQDGEFVCAIEKTPLVFHDYKVGIGTTQPKESLHIKAGNLRIENTDASTNGEIQTNGTLVLRSNVDKTEDLSVKFFNQTNQTVPLMVLHKDGKLGIGTASPEAKLHVTETIKAKNVEVIETVTAKKIVADGAVFTGMILMWSGAADKIPAGWALCNGTNTTPDLRDRFLVGAGKDYPVGNTGGLKEVILTEEQMPSHNHGVDDPGHTHSIEMRDSSSDLQPTSLPLYARNDINDGNRKGTNSATTGISILSKGGGKAHENRPPYYALCFIMKVDIP
;
A
#
# COMPACT_ATOMS: atom_id res chain seq x y z
N MET A 1 -9.44 -47.35 -24.83
CA MET A 1 -9.34 -46.96 -23.41
C MET A 1 -8.00 -47.48 -22.95
N SER A 2 -7.09 -46.60 -22.52
CA SER A 2 -5.86 -47.04 -21.86
C SER A 2 -6.31 -47.60 -20.51
N THR A 3 -6.31 -48.92 -20.39
CA THR A 3 -6.44 -49.58 -19.09
C THR A 3 -5.14 -49.31 -18.35
N ASN A 4 -5.17 -48.44 -17.34
CA ASN A 4 -4.03 -48.29 -16.44
C ASN A 4 -3.81 -49.64 -15.76
N LYS A 5 -2.69 -50.30 -16.05
CA LYS A 5 -2.27 -51.52 -15.36
C LYS A 5 -2.01 -51.19 -13.89
N LYS A 6 -2.36 -52.10 -12.98
CA LYS A 6 -2.11 -51.95 -11.54
C LYS A 6 -0.65 -52.31 -11.22
N MET A 7 -0.04 -51.60 -10.28
CA MET A 7 1.33 -51.88 -9.79
C MET A 7 1.27 -52.83 -8.56
N PRO A 8 1.62 -54.11 -8.69
CA PRO A 8 1.43 -55.11 -7.65
C PRO A 8 2.46 -55.03 -6.51
N PHE A 9 3.70 -54.62 -6.80
CA PHE A 9 4.78 -54.58 -5.83
C PHE A 9 5.36 -53.17 -5.71
N ARG A 10 5.76 -52.80 -4.49
CA ARG A 10 6.66 -51.67 -4.23
C ARG A 10 7.93 -52.17 -3.55
N PHE A 11 9.02 -51.43 -3.76
CA PHE A 11 10.36 -51.84 -3.33
C PHE A 11 11.07 -50.72 -2.55
N GLU A 12 11.75 -51.12 -1.49
CA GLU A 12 12.56 -50.24 -0.65
C GLU A 12 13.93 -50.88 -0.42
N PHE A 13 14.98 -50.11 -0.64
CA PHE A 13 16.37 -50.53 -0.41
C PHE A 13 16.91 -49.81 0.82
N PHE A 14 17.67 -50.48 1.69
CA PHE A 14 18.33 -49.81 2.81
C PHE A 14 19.55 -50.57 3.34
N TYR A 15 20.52 -49.85 3.90
CA TYR A 15 21.67 -50.43 4.62
C TYR A 15 21.48 -50.33 6.14
N GLU A 16 21.96 -51.32 6.89
CA GLU A 16 21.97 -51.29 8.36
C GLU A 16 23.10 -50.41 8.96
N PRO A 17 22.88 -49.75 10.12
CA PRO A 17 21.74 -49.92 11.02
C PRO A 17 20.56 -49.00 10.68
N ALA A 18 19.35 -49.55 10.80
CA ALA A 18 18.05 -48.97 10.39
C ALA A 18 17.60 -47.68 11.12
N THR A 19 18.50 -46.96 11.81
CA THR A 19 18.20 -45.77 12.61
C THR A 19 18.42 -44.45 11.87
N GLU A 20 19.03 -44.44 10.69
CA GLU A 20 19.27 -43.22 9.90
C GLU A 20 18.50 -43.26 8.58
N GLU A 21 17.60 -42.29 8.34
CA GLU A 21 16.89 -42.13 7.05
C GLU A 21 17.84 -42.01 5.85
N ASN A 22 19.09 -41.58 6.11
CA ASN A 22 20.13 -41.31 5.11
C ASN A 22 20.71 -42.57 4.43
N LEU A 23 20.25 -43.77 4.81
CA LEU A 23 20.70 -45.05 4.25
C LEU A 23 19.63 -45.76 3.39
N LYS A 24 18.50 -45.10 3.11
CA LYS A 24 17.42 -45.64 2.28
C LYS A 24 17.56 -45.23 0.81
N ASP A 25 17.25 -46.16 -0.09
CA ASP A 25 17.28 -45.97 -1.54
C ASP A 25 18.60 -45.37 -2.05
N ILE A 26 19.72 -45.79 -1.45
CA ILE A 26 21.07 -45.45 -1.86
C ILE A 26 21.87 -46.70 -2.26
N LEU A 27 23.00 -46.50 -2.93
CA LEU A 27 23.99 -47.52 -3.25
C LEU A 27 25.37 -47.03 -2.81
N LEU A 28 26.00 -47.75 -1.87
CA LEU A 28 27.28 -47.33 -1.30
C LEU A 28 28.45 -47.59 -2.26
N ILE A 29 29.31 -46.59 -2.44
CA ILE A 29 30.52 -46.70 -3.26
C ILE A 29 31.68 -47.17 -2.39
N ASP A 30 31.89 -48.49 -2.34
CA ASP A 30 33.05 -49.11 -1.70
C ASP A 30 33.31 -50.52 -2.25
N ALA A 31 34.41 -51.15 -1.82
CA ALA A 31 34.68 -52.54 -2.12
C ALA A 31 33.55 -53.46 -1.58
N PRO A 32 33.17 -54.55 -2.30
CA PRO A 32 32.12 -55.48 -1.86
C PRO A 32 32.31 -56.04 -0.44
N SER A 33 33.56 -56.20 0.01
CA SER A 33 33.87 -56.67 1.36
C SER A 33 33.72 -55.61 2.45
N GLU A 34 33.61 -54.34 2.07
CA GLU A 34 33.58 -53.19 2.98
C GLU A 34 32.19 -52.54 3.08
N VAL A 35 31.26 -52.86 2.16
CA VAL A 35 29.87 -52.41 2.25
C VAL A 35 29.06 -53.23 3.26
N PRO A 36 28.24 -52.59 4.11
CA PRO A 36 27.29 -53.30 4.97
C PRO A 36 26.24 -54.08 4.13
N PRO A 37 25.54 -55.05 4.74
CA PRO A 37 24.46 -55.76 4.06
C PRO A 37 23.38 -54.80 3.53
N LEU A 38 22.97 -54.99 2.27
CA LEU A 38 21.87 -54.27 1.64
C LEU A 38 20.59 -55.07 1.82
N HIS A 39 19.57 -54.45 2.40
CA HIS A 39 18.25 -55.03 2.60
C HIS A 39 17.30 -54.53 1.51
N LEU A 40 16.54 -55.45 0.93
CA LEU A 40 15.49 -55.20 -0.06
C LEU A 40 14.16 -55.66 0.51
N ASN A 41 13.25 -54.71 0.73
CA ASN A 41 11.86 -55.02 1.04
C ASN A 41 11.05 -55.12 -0.25
N ILE A 42 10.40 -56.26 -0.45
CA ILE A 42 9.38 -56.48 -1.48
C ILE A 42 8.02 -56.46 -0.81
N ILE A 43 7.20 -55.45 -1.13
CA ILE A 43 5.93 -55.21 -0.44
C ILE A 43 4.78 -55.36 -1.42
N ASN A 44 3.73 -56.07 -1.02
CA ASN A 44 2.48 -56.11 -1.77
C ASN A 44 1.78 -54.74 -1.67
N ASN A 45 1.66 -54.08 -2.81
CA ASN A 45 1.09 -52.75 -2.97
C ASN A 45 -0.42 -52.78 -3.29
N LEU A 46 -1.02 -53.98 -3.38
CA LEU A 46 -2.45 -54.17 -3.61
C LEU A 46 -3.20 -54.18 -2.27
N VAL A 47 -4.34 -53.49 -2.23
CA VAL A 47 -5.23 -53.43 -1.06
C VAL A 47 -6.13 -54.66 -1.05
N ASP A 48 -6.18 -55.36 0.08
CA ASP A 48 -7.05 -56.54 0.32
C ASP A 48 -6.90 -57.69 -0.69
N GLN A 49 -5.78 -57.77 -1.41
CA GLN A 49 -5.51 -58.83 -2.38
C GLN A 49 -4.14 -59.46 -2.10
N PRO A 50 -4.08 -60.64 -1.42
CA PRO A 50 -2.83 -61.33 -1.17
C PRO A 50 -2.23 -61.88 -2.46
N ILE A 51 -0.90 -61.92 -2.53
CA ILE A 51 -0.16 -62.50 -3.66
C ILE A 51 0.55 -63.75 -3.15
N THR A 52 0.26 -64.91 -3.77
CA THR A 52 0.95 -66.16 -3.46
C THR A 52 2.24 -66.24 -4.29
N ILE A 53 3.37 -66.43 -3.62
CA ILE A 53 4.66 -66.74 -4.23
C ILE A 53 4.92 -68.23 -4.01
N PRO A 54 4.60 -69.10 -4.98
CA PRO A 54 4.85 -70.52 -4.87
C PRO A 54 6.34 -70.83 -4.75
N ALA A 55 6.68 -71.85 -3.96
CA ALA A 55 8.03 -72.40 -4.02
C ALA A 55 8.28 -73.02 -5.40
N SER A 56 9.49 -72.83 -5.95
CA SER A 56 9.81 -73.38 -7.26
C SER A 56 9.76 -74.91 -7.25
N GLU A 57 9.05 -75.49 -8.23
CA GLU A 57 8.98 -76.94 -8.46
C GLU A 57 10.35 -77.59 -8.70
N THR A 58 11.34 -76.78 -9.04
CA THR A 58 12.72 -77.21 -9.33
C THR A 58 13.69 -77.01 -8.16
N ASP A 59 13.17 -76.88 -6.93
CA ASP A 59 13.94 -76.69 -5.69
C ASP A 59 14.92 -75.50 -5.77
N GLY A 60 14.46 -74.39 -6.36
CA GLY A 60 15.26 -73.17 -6.48
C GLY A 60 16.29 -73.17 -7.61
N LEU A 61 16.17 -74.04 -8.62
CA LEU A 61 16.97 -73.93 -9.85
C LEU A 61 16.64 -72.61 -10.55
N VAL A 62 17.54 -71.64 -10.50
CA VAL A 62 17.36 -70.35 -11.15
C VAL A 62 17.89 -70.39 -12.58
N THR A 63 17.08 -69.98 -13.56
CA THR A 63 17.50 -69.82 -14.96
C THR A 63 17.01 -68.48 -15.51
N LEU A 64 17.46 -68.12 -16.71
CA LEU A 64 16.95 -66.93 -17.43
C LEU A 64 15.42 -66.98 -17.66
N ASP A 65 14.82 -68.16 -17.61
CA ASP A 65 13.39 -68.38 -17.82
C ASP A 65 12.65 -68.89 -16.56
N ASN A 66 13.34 -69.00 -15.41
CA ASN A 66 12.80 -69.57 -14.16
C ASN A 66 13.25 -68.76 -12.94
N TYR A 67 12.52 -67.69 -12.62
CA TYR A 67 12.76 -66.80 -11.49
C TYR A 67 11.50 -66.05 -11.10
N HIS A 68 11.37 -65.69 -9.82
CA HIS A 68 10.25 -64.90 -9.30
C HIS A 68 10.50 -63.40 -9.45
N PHE A 69 11.71 -62.96 -9.10
CA PHE A 69 12.14 -61.57 -9.24
C PHE A 69 13.48 -61.50 -9.94
N LYS A 70 13.61 -60.55 -10.86
CA LYS A 70 14.89 -60.17 -11.47
C LYS A 70 15.20 -58.74 -11.08
N LEU A 71 16.40 -58.50 -10.56
CA LEU A 71 16.95 -57.15 -10.41
C LEU A 71 17.99 -56.92 -11.50
N LYS A 72 17.82 -55.83 -12.22
CA LYS A 72 18.73 -55.39 -13.27
C LYS A 72 19.28 -54.02 -12.92
N PHE A 73 20.56 -53.97 -12.60
CA PHE A 73 21.28 -52.73 -12.37
C PHE A 73 21.76 -52.17 -13.72
N ASN A 74 21.89 -50.85 -13.82
CA ASN A 74 22.54 -50.27 -15.00
C ASN A 74 23.96 -50.85 -15.20
N PRO A 75 24.40 -51.02 -16.46
CA PRO A 75 25.72 -51.55 -16.77
C PRO A 75 26.83 -50.82 -16.01
N GLN A 76 27.86 -51.56 -15.57
CA GLN A 76 29.07 -51.03 -14.91
C GLN A 76 28.84 -50.32 -13.56
N VAL A 77 27.64 -50.39 -13.00
CA VAL A 77 27.33 -49.75 -11.70
C VAL A 77 27.83 -50.56 -10.51
N LEU A 78 27.69 -51.89 -10.52
CA LEU A 78 28.12 -52.75 -9.42
C LEU A 78 29.61 -53.12 -9.57
N VAL A 79 30.35 -53.17 -8.46
CA VAL A 79 31.79 -53.53 -8.48
C VAL A 79 32.03 -54.89 -9.12
N THR A 80 31.24 -55.89 -8.72
CA THR A 80 31.31 -57.27 -9.22
C THR A 80 30.02 -58.00 -8.85
N ALA A 81 29.08 -58.15 -9.79
CA ALA A 81 27.80 -58.82 -9.52
C ALA A 81 27.99 -60.26 -9.01
N GLU A 82 29.00 -60.98 -9.51
CA GLU A 82 29.30 -62.37 -9.11
C GLU A 82 29.68 -62.55 -7.63
N ASN A 83 30.08 -61.49 -6.94
CA ASN A 83 30.41 -61.51 -5.51
C ASN A 83 29.21 -61.22 -4.60
N ILE A 84 28.05 -60.93 -5.19
CA ILE A 84 26.83 -60.68 -4.42
C ILE A 84 26.32 -62.01 -3.86
N GLN A 85 26.03 -62.02 -2.57
CA GLN A 85 25.52 -63.21 -1.88
C GLN A 85 24.20 -62.87 -1.19
N LEU A 86 23.25 -63.80 -1.24
CA LEU A 86 21.98 -63.69 -0.53
C LEU A 86 22.07 -64.44 0.81
N GLN A 87 21.67 -63.79 1.90
CA GLN A 87 21.68 -64.42 3.24
C GLN A 87 20.47 -65.32 3.50
N ASN A 88 19.33 -65.02 2.87
CA ASN A 88 18.08 -65.73 3.06
C ASN A 88 18.16 -67.17 2.53
N SER A 89 18.09 -68.17 3.43
CA SER A 89 18.25 -69.58 3.06
C SER A 89 17.10 -70.19 2.25
N ASN A 90 15.91 -69.56 2.29
CA ASN A 90 14.73 -69.95 1.52
C ASN A 90 14.72 -69.34 0.10
N TRP A 91 15.72 -68.54 -0.26
CA TRP A 91 15.83 -67.96 -1.59
C TRP A 91 17.14 -68.38 -2.24
N VAL A 92 17.09 -68.64 -3.54
CA VAL A 92 18.27 -68.93 -4.35
C VAL A 92 18.54 -67.74 -5.26
N LEU A 93 19.78 -67.27 -5.25
CA LEU A 93 20.28 -66.21 -6.12
C LEU A 93 21.13 -66.81 -7.23
N ALA A 94 20.88 -66.43 -8.48
CA ALA A 94 21.79 -66.68 -9.59
C ALA A 94 22.14 -65.39 -10.33
N HIS A 95 23.36 -65.40 -10.86
CA HIS A 95 23.92 -64.33 -11.68
C HIS A 95 23.89 -64.80 -13.12
N ALA A 96 23.12 -64.10 -13.97
CA ALA A 96 23.08 -64.42 -15.39
C ALA A 96 23.09 -63.16 -16.23
N LYS A 97 23.68 -63.27 -17.42
CA LYS A 97 23.79 -62.19 -18.39
C LYS A 97 23.01 -62.56 -19.64
N GLU A 98 22.02 -61.74 -19.97
CA GLU A 98 21.24 -61.91 -21.20
C GLU A 98 22.13 -61.64 -22.43
N ALA A 99 21.90 -62.40 -23.50
CA ALA A 99 22.65 -62.24 -24.75
C ALA A 99 22.49 -60.80 -25.30
N GLY A 100 23.61 -60.08 -25.42
CA GLY A 100 23.62 -58.67 -25.87
C GLY A 100 23.37 -57.63 -24.79
N SER A 101 23.11 -58.02 -23.53
CA SER A 101 23.03 -57.11 -22.39
C SER A 101 24.42 -56.76 -21.86
N SER A 102 24.67 -55.49 -21.54
CA SER A 102 25.87 -55.03 -20.84
C SER A 102 25.73 -55.05 -19.30
N SER A 103 24.53 -55.29 -18.78
CA SER A 103 24.20 -55.41 -17.36
C SER A 103 24.00 -56.86 -16.92
N ASP A 104 24.53 -57.22 -15.76
CA ASP A 104 24.26 -58.48 -15.08
C ASP A 104 22.90 -58.42 -14.37
N GLY A 105 22.10 -59.49 -14.49
CA GLY A 105 20.84 -59.65 -13.77
C GLY A 105 21.02 -60.52 -12.52
N LEU A 106 20.43 -60.10 -11.40
CA LEU A 106 20.27 -60.90 -10.20
C LEU A 106 18.91 -61.59 -10.26
N TYR A 107 18.90 -62.90 -10.37
CA TYR A 107 17.69 -63.71 -10.50
C TYR A 107 17.40 -64.41 -9.17
N LEU A 108 16.20 -64.22 -8.65
CA LEU A 108 15.77 -64.71 -7.35
C LEU A 108 14.66 -65.73 -7.52
N CYS A 109 14.82 -66.89 -6.89
CA CYS A 109 13.79 -67.92 -6.89
C CYS A 109 13.55 -68.46 -5.48
N LEU A 110 12.28 -68.54 -5.08
CA LEU A 110 11.87 -69.11 -3.79
C LEU A 110 12.06 -70.63 -3.80
N LYS A 111 12.61 -71.14 -2.69
CA LYS A 111 12.78 -72.56 -2.39
C LYS A 111 12.08 -72.88 -1.06
N GLY A 112 11.48 -74.06 -0.99
CA GLY A 112 10.86 -74.56 0.24
C GLY A 112 9.34 -74.45 0.21
N GLU A 113 8.77 -73.57 1.03
CA GLU A 113 7.32 -73.38 1.16
C GLU A 113 6.85 -72.11 0.48
N ASP A 114 5.60 -72.11 0.02
CA ASP A 114 4.93 -70.95 -0.57
C ASP A 114 4.87 -69.79 0.43
N ILE A 115 5.08 -68.57 -0.06
CA ILE A 115 4.91 -67.36 0.73
C ILE A 115 3.62 -66.67 0.31
N ILE A 116 2.70 -66.44 1.26
CA ILE A 116 1.54 -65.58 1.05
C ILE A 116 1.90 -64.16 1.47
N LEU A 117 1.97 -63.27 0.49
CA LEU A 117 2.31 -61.87 0.71
C LEU A 117 1.04 -61.04 0.89
N GLU A 118 0.68 -60.84 2.17
CA GLU A 118 -0.44 -59.99 2.57
C GLU A 118 -0.17 -58.50 2.24
N SER A 119 -1.25 -57.73 2.11
CA SER A 119 -1.18 -56.29 1.83
C SER A 119 -0.28 -55.56 2.84
N ASP A 120 0.61 -54.69 2.34
CA ASP A 120 1.58 -53.92 3.13
C ASP A 120 2.58 -54.73 3.99
N LYS A 121 2.65 -56.06 3.84
CA LYS A 121 3.69 -56.88 4.49
C LYS A 121 4.91 -57.00 3.58
N PRO A 122 6.13 -56.68 4.07
CA PRO A 122 7.36 -56.89 3.30
C PRO A 122 7.86 -58.34 3.41
N ILE A 123 8.44 -58.84 2.32
CA ILE A 123 9.49 -59.87 2.37
C ILE A 123 10.82 -59.14 2.32
N GLU A 124 11.69 -59.42 3.29
CA GLU A 124 13.02 -58.83 3.36
C GLU A 124 14.07 -59.79 2.78
N LEU A 125 14.83 -59.33 1.80
CA LEU A 125 15.96 -60.03 1.21
C LEU A 125 17.26 -59.28 1.52
N THR A 126 18.23 -59.96 2.14
CA THR A 126 19.48 -59.36 2.60
C THR A 126 20.65 -59.81 1.73
N PHE A 127 21.30 -58.87 1.08
CA PHE A 127 22.41 -59.08 0.17
C PHE A 127 23.74 -58.59 0.76
N ASN A 128 24.77 -59.42 0.69
CA ASN A 128 26.15 -59.03 0.96
C ASN A 128 26.87 -58.70 -0.35
N GLY A 129 27.82 -57.77 -0.30
CA GLY A 129 28.67 -57.47 -1.46
C GLY A 129 28.07 -56.53 -2.49
N VAL A 130 26.94 -55.89 -2.19
CA VAL A 130 26.28 -54.94 -3.10
C VAL A 130 26.91 -53.54 -2.94
N GLY A 131 28.04 -53.36 -3.60
CA GLY A 131 28.75 -52.06 -3.69
C GLY A 131 28.75 -51.50 -5.11
N ALA A 132 28.69 -50.18 -5.23
CA ALA A 132 28.90 -49.47 -6.48
C ALA A 132 30.39 -49.37 -6.84
N THR A 133 30.72 -49.44 -8.13
CA THR A 133 32.08 -49.18 -8.63
C THR A 133 32.58 -47.82 -8.16
N ASP A 134 33.83 -47.76 -7.66
CA ASP A 134 34.54 -46.50 -7.59
C ASP A 134 34.67 -45.97 -9.03
N PHE A 135 34.51 -44.68 -9.18
CA PHE A 135 34.10 -44.05 -10.42
C PHE A 135 35.22 -43.89 -11.47
N GLN A 136 36.03 -44.91 -11.67
CA GLN A 136 37.19 -44.86 -12.55
C GLN A 136 36.87 -45.20 -14.01
N THR A 137 35.69 -45.72 -14.36
CA THR A 137 35.36 -45.99 -15.76
C THR A 137 33.93 -45.58 -16.10
N GLU A 138 33.84 -44.49 -16.88
CA GLU A 138 32.76 -44.15 -17.80
C GLU A 138 31.38 -43.87 -17.16
N THR A 139 31.14 -42.59 -16.84
CA THR A 139 29.88 -41.95 -16.39
C THR A 139 29.49 -42.07 -14.91
N ARG A 140 29.79 -41.01 -14.14
CA ARG A 140 29.24 -40.81 -12.78
C ARG A 140 27.86 -40.18 -12.86
N THR A 141 26.81 -40.98 -13.00
CA THR A 141 25.44 -40.52 -12.70
C THR A 141 25.23 -40.50 -11.19
N SER A 142 24.67 -39.41 -10.65
CA SER A 142 24.34 -39.26 -9.22
C SER A 142 23.35 -40.32 -8.73
N GLY A 143 22.48 -40.79 -9.62
CA GLY A 143 21.61 -41.94 -9.42
C GLY A 143 21.93 -43.09 -10.37
N THR A 144 21.65 -44.31 -9.95
CA THR A 144 21.50 -45.47 -10.83
C THR A 144 20.07 -45.96 -10.79
N SER A 145 19.55 -46.44 -11.91
CA SER A 145 18.27 -47.15 -11.91
C SER A 145 18.51 -48.63 -11.66
N VAL A 146 17.62 -49.21 -10.86
CA VAL A 146 17.45 -50.65 -10.70
C VAL A 146 16.07 -50.98 -11.21
N GLU A 147 16.02 -51.75 -12.29
CA GLU A 147 14.78 -52.29 -12.83
C GLU A 147 14.51 -53.63 -12.14
N MET A 148 13.31 -53.76 -11.60
CA MET A 148 12.81 -55.00 -11.03
C MET A 148 11.74 -55.57 -11.95
N SER A 149 11.79 -56.87 -12.22
CA SER A 149 10.85 -57.56 -13.10
C SER A 149 10.30 -58.83 -12.47
N TRP A 150 9.04 -59.14 -12.77
CA TRP A 150 8.31 -60.30 -12.25
C TRP A 150 7.21 -60.75 -13.21
N VAL A 151 6.57 -61.90 -12.91
CA VAL A 151 5.40 -62.41 -13.65
C VAL A 151 4.27 -62.81 -12.71
N LEU A 152 3.12 -62.16 -12.87
CA LEU A 152 1.88 -62.55 -12.20
C LEU A 152 0.97 -63.32 -13.14
N GLN A 153 0.38 -64.40 -12.62
CA GLN A 153 -0.76 -65.08 -13.23
C GLN A 153 -2.01 -64.82 -12.39
N ILE A 154 -3.11 -64.53 -13.10
CA ILE A 154 -4.44 -64.43 -12.51
C ILE A 154 -5.05 -65.83 -12.62
N GLU A 155 -5.30 -66.44 -11.47
CA GLU A 155 -6.10 -67.66 -11.40
C GLU A 155 -7.52 -67.28 -10.99
N GLN A 156 -8.48 -67.46 -11.89
CA GLN A 156 -9.89 -67.37 -11.54
C GLN A 156 -10.27 -68.62 -10.75
N LEU A 157 -10.63 -68.45 -9.49
CA LEU A 157 -11.21 -69.53 -8.70
C LEU A 157 -12.63 -69.78 -9.19
N ALA A 158 -12.83 -70.86 -9.94
CA ALA A 158 -14.16 -71.38 -10.20
C ALA A 158 -14.73 -71.93 -8.89
N GLN A 159 -15.59 -71.14 -8.22
CA GLN A 159 -16.42 -71.69 -7.15
C GLN A 159 -17.56 -72.52 -7.77
N SER A 160 -17.50 -73.83 -7.57
CA SER A 160 -18.68 -74.66 -7.36
C SER A 160 -18.33 -75.59 -6.19
N LEU A 161 -19.14 -75.77 -5.17
CA LEU A 161 -20.56 -76.07 -5.17
C LEU A 161 -21.24 -75.39 -3.99
N ASP A 162 -22.43 -74.84 -4.25
CA ASP A 162 -23.58 -74.66 -3.37
C ASP A 162 -24.30 -73.39 -3.83
N GLY A 163 -25.45 -73.56 -4.48
CA GLY A 163 -26.12 -72.54 -5.28
C GLY A 163 -26.70 -71.35 -4.49
N GLU A 164 -25.83 -70.46 -4.02
CA GLU A 164 -26.18 -69.09 -3.67
C GLU A 164 -25.24 -68.11 -4.40
N GLU A 165 -25.83 -67.17 -5.15
CA GLU A 165 -25.12 -66.05 -5.77
C GLU A 165 -24.53 -65.15 -4.67
N HIS A 166 -23.23 -65.29 -4.43
CA HIS A 166 -22.44 -64.26 -3.75
C HIS A 166 -21.64 -63.48 -4.78
N ASP A 167 -21.96 -62.19 -4.87
CA ASP A 167 -21.27 -61.18 -5.68
C ASP A 167 -19.84 -60.99 -5.13
N GLY A 168 -18.86 -61.62 -5.79
CA GLY A 168 -17.46 -61.51 -5.41
C GLY A 168 -16.61 -62.67 -5.95
N GLU A 169 -16.36 -62.69 -7.26
CA GLU A 169 -15.27 -63.51 -7.83
C GLU A 169 -13.96 -63.11 -7.14
N ARG A 170 -13.40 -64.01 -6.31
CA ARG A 170 -12.08 -63.79 -5.71
C ARG A 170 -11.01 -64.22 -6.71
N GLU A 171 -10.43 -63.24 -7.39
CA GLU A 171 -9.21 -63.43 -8.18
C GLU A 171 -8.03 -63.69 -7.24
N THR A 172 -7.40 -64.86 -7.35
CA THR A 172 -6.12 -65.13 -6.68
C THR A 172 -4.98 -64.77 -7.60
N LEU A 173 -4.00 -64.03 -7.06
CA LEU A 173 -2.80 -63.64 -7.79
C LEU A 173 -1.65 -64.53 -7.37
N THR A 174 -1.05 -65.20 -8.35
CA THR A 174 0.09 -66.11 -8.14
C THR A 174 1.31 -65.59 -8.89
N LEU A 175 2.43 -65.42 -8.21
CA LEU A 175 3.70 -65.02 -8.81
C LEU A 175 4.41 -66.26 -9.36
N THR A 176 4.47 -66.40 -10.68
CA THR A 176 5.09 -67.61 -11.27
C THR A 176 6.58 -67.39 -11.54
N PRO A 177 7.42 -68.42 -11.34
CA PRO A 177 8.84 -68.30 -11.62
C PRO A 177 9.09 -68.40 -13.14
N ARG A 178 8.90 -67.30 -13.87
CA ARG A 178 9.12 -67.24 -15.32
C ARG A 178 9.62 -65.87 -15.78
N ALA A 179 10.32 -65.83 -16.92
CA ALA A 179 10.62 -64.56 -17.59
C ALA A 179 9.34 -63.76 -17.90
N PRO A 180 9.36 -62.41 -17.77
CA PRO A 180 8.26 -61.51 -18.06
C PRO A 180 7.48 -61.89 -19.33
N GLY A 181 6.18 -62.15 -19.15
CA GLY A 181 5.19 -62.24 -20.22
C GLY A 181 4.12 -61.16 -20.04
N ASP A 182 3.19 -61.03 -20.99
CA ASP A 182 2.07 -60.11 -20.80
C ASP A 182 1.17 -60.58 -19.66
N SER A 183 1.14 -59.83 -18.56
CA SER A 183 0.09 -59.94 -17.53
C SER A 183 -1.03 -58.96 -17.86
N ASP A 184 -2.21 -59.49 -18.16
CA ASP A 184 -3.41 -58.69 -18.38
C ASP A 184 -3.74 -57.93 -17.08
N GLY A 185 -3.73 -56.59 -17.14
CA GLY A 185 -4.16 -55.72 -16.04
C GLY A 185 -3.12 -55.36 -14.98
N TYR A 186 -1.92 -55.95 -14.96
CA TYR A 186 -0.84 -55.63 -14.01
C TYR A 186 0.47 -55.26 -14.69
N GLU A 187 1.24 -54.40 -14.04
CA GLU A 187 2.62 -54.10 -14.44
C GLU A 187 3.55 -55.27 -14.10
N THR A 188 4.50 -55.54 -14.98
CA THR A 188 5.50 -56.62 -14.84
C THR A 188 6.89 -56.11 -14.50
N THR A 189 7.05 -54.78 -14.47
CA THR A 189 8.31 -54.13 -14.12
C THR A 189 8.07 -52.90 -13.27
N SER A 190 9.06 -52.55 -12.44
CA SER A 190 9.15 -51.26 -11.76
C SER A 190 10.60 -50.83 -11.72
N THR A 191 10.83 -49.53 -11.89
CA THR A 191 12.17 -48.95 -11.81
C THR A 191 12.28 -48.11 -10.54
N LYS A 192 13.32 -48.37 -9.76
CA LYS A 192 13.72 -47.54 -8.61
C LYS A 192 15.02 -46.83 -8.94
N THR A 193 15.13 -45.56 -8.56
CA THR A 193 16.41 -44.84 -8.63
C THR A 193 17.09 -44.90 -7.28
N LEU A 194 18.36 -45.31 -7.26
CA LEU A 194 19.21 -45.33 -6.08
C LEU A 194 20.28 -44.25 -6.20
N GLU A 195 20.44 -43.41 -5.19
CA GLU A 195 21.53 -42.42 -5.15
C GLU A 195 22.86 -43.11 -4.80
N LYS A 196 23.93 -42.80 -5.52
CA LYS A 196 25.25 -43.35 -5.20
C LYS A 196 25.92 -42.47 -4.15
N VAL A 197 26.30 -43.06 -3.01
CA VAL A 197 26.84 -42.30 -1.87
C VAL A 197 28.21 -42.83 -1.46
N LYS A 198 29.17 -41.93 -1.28
CA LYS A 198 30.49 -42.27 -0.74
C LYS A 198 30.53 -42.08 0.77
N GLN A 199 30.64 -43.18 1.52
CA GLN A 199 30.77 -43.17 2.99
C GLN A 199 32.21 -43.37 3.51
N LYS A 200 33.20 -43.55 2.63
CA LYS A 200 34.61 -43.66 3.04
C LYS A 200 35.31 -42.30 2.98
N GLY A 201 35.80 -41.81 4.11
CA GLY A 201 36.47 -40.52 4.23
C GLY A 201 36.28 -39.91 5.62
N LYS A 202 36.79 -38.68 5.82
CA LYS A 202 36.49 -37.89 7.01
C LYS A 202 34.99 -37.50 6.97
N PRO A 203 34.23 -37.75 8.04
CA PRO A 203 32.77 -37.52 8.04
C PRO A 203 32.39 -36.04 8.01
N ASN A 204 33.24 -35.18 8.58
CA ASN A 204 32.98 -33.75 8.66
C ASN A 204 33.96 -32.99 7.78
N ILE A 205 33.50 -32.54 6.62
CA ILE A 205 34.22 -31.53 5.86
C ILE A 205 34.21 -30.22 6.67
N PRO A 206 35.34 -29.49 6.84
CA PRO A 206 35.38 -28.28 7.63
C PRO A 206 34.80 -27.10 6.84
N LEU A 207 33.52 -27.18 6.47
CA LEU A 207 32.78 -26.11 5.82
C LEU A 207 31.76 -25.51 6.79
N ALA A 208 31.69 -24.19 6.83
CA ALA A 208 30.55 -23.45 7.36
C ALA A 208 29.76 -22.85 6.21
N VAL A 209 28.44 -23.09 6.24
CA VAL A 209 27.51 -22.64 5.21
C VAL A 209 26.45 -21.76 5.86
N GLY A 210 26.19 -20.61 5.25
CA GLY A 210 25.14 -19.70 5.69
C GLY A 210 25.03 -18.52 4.75
N PHE A 211 24.13 -17.57 5.02
CA PHE A 211 23.97 -16.41 4.15
C PHE A 211 24.96 -15.29 4.51
N ALA A 212 25.52 -14.64 3.48
CA ALA A 212 26.18 -13.35 3.62
C ALA A 212 25.11 -12.26 3.46
N GLY A 213 24.85 -11.52 4.55
CA GLY A 213 23.76 -10.54 4.59
C GLY A 213 22.44 -11.15 5.03
N SER A 214 21.36 -10.86 4.31
CA SER A 214 20.01 -11.32 4.62
C SER A 214 19.77 -12.74 4.11
N ASN A 215 18.99 -13.54 4.86
CA ASN A 215 18.40 -14.81 4.41
C ASN A 215 16.90 -14.67 4.10
N ARG A 216 16.39 -13.44 4.01
CA ARG A 216 14.97 -13.12 3.83
C ARG A 216 14.65 -12.79 2.38
N VAL A 217 13.54 -13.35 1.90
CA VAL A 217 12.97 -13.08 0.57
C VAL A 217 11.56 -12.52 0.70
N LEU A 218 11.22 -11.53 -0.12
CA LEU A 218 9.87 -11.00 -0.18
C LEU A 218 8.91 -12.01 -0.77
N ASN A 219 7.79 -12.20 -0.09
CA ASN A 219 6.66 -13.00 -0.57
C ASN A 219 5.42 -12.16 -0.92
N THR A 220 5.64 -10.87 -1.20
CA THR A 220 4.57 -9.92 -1.53
C THR A 220 4.89 -9.20 -2.82
N ASN A 221 3.83 -8.86 -3.58
CA ASN A 221 3.90 -8.04 -4.80
C ASN A 221 4.81 -8.57 -5.93
N SER A 222 5.24 -9.84 -5.86
CA SER A 222 6.13 -10.48 -6.85
C SER A 222 7.45 -9.73 -7.11
N GLU A 223 7.93 -8.98 -6.12
CA GLU A 223 9.22 -8.27 -6.18
C GLU A 223 10.39 -9.25 -6.12
N GLU A 224 11.45 -8.96 -6.90
CA GLU A 224 12.66 -9.79 -6.92
C GLU A 224 13.47 -9.62 -5.65
N SER A 225 13.84 -10.75 -5.07
CA SER A 225 14.81 -10.86 -3.97
C SER A 225 16.08 -11.55 -4.45
N ASN A 226 17.21 -11.12 -3.88
CA ASN A 226 18.50 -11.73 -4.11
C ASN A 226 19.11 -12.13 -2.77
N LEU A 227 19.76 -13.29 -2.72
CA LEU A 227 20.49 -13.80 -1.57
C LEU A 227 21.92 -14.10 -1.99
N GLN A 228 22.83 -14.17 -1.01
CA GLN A 228 24.19 -14.63 -1.23
C GLN A 228 24.53 -15.73 -0.23
N LEU A 229 24.74 -16.95 -0.72
CA LEU A 229 25.19 -18.07 0.09
C LEU A 229 26.71 -17.98 0.26
N ARG A 230 27.19 -18.21 1.47
CA ARG A 230 28.59 -18.18 1.85
C ARG A 230 29.00 -19.56 2.32
N ILE A 231 30.03 -20.10 1.68
CA ILE A 231 30.63 -21.41 2.00
C ILE A 231 32.08 -21.14 2.38
N THR A 232 32.45 -21.37 3.63
CA THR A 232 33.78 -21.02 4.16
C THR A 232 34.48 -22.27 4.68
N ASN A 233 35.73 -22.47 4.29
CA ASN A 233 36.57 -23.48 4.93
C ASN A 233 36.96 -23.02 6.34
N THR A 234 36.43 -23.66 7.38
CA THR A 234 36.65 -23.31 8.78
C THR A 234 37.92 -23.92 9.38
N ALA A 235 38.71 -24.66 8.59
CA ALA A 235 39.96 -25.23 9.06
C ALA A 235 40.93 -24.15 9.55
N GLU A 236 41.77 -24.51 10.53
CA GLU A 236 42.78 -23.59 11.07
C GLU A 236 43.82 -23.23 10.01
N PRO A 237 44.35 -21.97 10.01
CA PRO A 237 45.43 -21.58 9.10
C PRO A 237 46.61 -22.57 9.13
N GLY A 238 46.99 -23.08 7.95
CA GLY A 238 48.03 -24.11 7.81
C GLY A 238 47.51 -25.55 7.67
N SER A 239 46.20 -25.77 7.83
CA SER A 239 45.55 -27.04 7.46
C SER A 239 45.59 -27.27 5.95
N PRO A 240 45.55 -28.53 5.48
CA PRO A 240 45.43 -28.84 4.05
C PRO A 240 44.19 -28.19 3.43
N ASN A 241 44.33 -27.73 2.18
CA ASN A 241 43.21 -27.17 1.41
C ASN A 241 42.14 -28.25 1.18
N ILE A 242 40.87 -27.84 1.16
CA ILE A 242 39.82 -28.68 0.58
C ILE A 242 40.00 -28.61 -0.94
N ILE A 243 40.11 -29.77 -1.60
CA ILE A 243 40.29 -29.83 -3.05
C ILE A 243 38.99 -30.31 -3.66
N PHE A 244 38.34 -29.48 -4.48
CA PHE A 244 37.31 -29.94 -5.40
C PHE A 244 38.00 -30.36 -6.70
N TYR A 245 37.95 -31.65 -6.99
CA TYR A 245 38.65 -32.29 -8.09
C TYR A 245 38.03 -31.94 -9.44
N TYR A 246 38.88 -31.65 -10.41
CA TYR A 246 38.52 -31.41 -11.80
C TYR A 246 38.92 -32.59 -12.69
N ASP A 247 38.06 -32.90 -13.65
CA ASP A 247 38.37 -33.78 -14.77
C ASP A 247 37.81 -33.19 -16.07
N SER A 248 38.43 -33.56 -17.19
CA SER A 248 37.92 -33.24 -18.53
C SER A 248 36.54 -33.86 -18.79
N ASP A 249 36.28 -35.05 -18.25
CA ASP A 249 34.95 -35.64 -18.18
C ASP A 249 34.20 -35.02 -17.00
N THR A 250 33.24 -34.13 -17.30
CA THR A 250 32.52 -33.35 -16.29
C THR A 250 31.75 -34.22 -15.30
N THR A 251 31.46 -35.47 -15.63
CA THR A 251 30.84 -36.41 -14.69
C THR A 251 31.81 -36.79 -13.57
N LYS A 252 33.12 -36.70 -13.79
CA LYS A 252 34.15 -37.09 -12.81
C LYS A 252 34.60 -35.98 -11.86
N CYS A 253 34.11 -34.75 -12.06
CA CYS A 253 34.41 -33.63 -11.19
C CYS A 253 33.75 -33.78 -9.81
N SER A 254 34.35 -33.17 -8.78
CA SER A 254 33.64 -32.87 -7.54
C SER A 254 32.47 -31.93 -7.83
N GLN A 255 31.38 -32.11 -7.10
CA GLN A 255 30.13 -31.38 -7.33
C GLN A 255 29.71 -30.61 -6.08
N LEU A 256 29.16 -29.43 -6.32
CA LEU A 256 28.51 -28.61 -5.33
C LEU A 256 27.07 -28.34 -5.82
N GLY A 257 26.12 -29.06 -5.27
CA GLY A 257 24.70 -28.97 -5.60
C GLY A 257 23.95 -28.04 -4.66
N ILE A 258 23.13 -27.15 -5.20
CA ILE A 258 22.22 -26.31 -4.41
C ILE A 258 20.80 -26.63 -4.83
N ALA A 259 20.02 -27.25 -3.94
CA ALA A 259 18.65 -27.66 -4.20
C ALA A 259 17.65 -26.80 -3.42
N LEU A 260 16.58 -26.40 -4.12
CA LEU A 260 15.43 -25.67 -3.56
C LEU A 260 14.16 -26.48 -3.82
N GLU A 261 13.45 -26.83 -2.75
CA GLU A 261 12.18 -27.54 -2.84
C GLU A 261 11.13 -26.70 -3.58
N VAL A 262 10.29 -27.36 -4.38
CA VAL A 262 9.23 -26.74 -5.19
C VAL A 262 7.88 -27.40 -4.94
N GLY A 263 6.80 -26.64 -5.09
CA GLY A 263 5.45 -27.19 -4.96
C GLY A 263 4.37 -26.11 -4.89
N ASP A 264 3.10 -26.53 -4.93
CA ASP A 264 1.97 -25.62 -4.85
C ASP A 264 1.68 -25.17 -3.41
N THR A 265 1.12 -23.96 -3.24
CA THR A 265 0.89 -23.33 -1.93
C THR A 265 -0.02 -24.12 -1.00
N THR A 266 -0.90 -24.97 -1.54
CA THR A 266 -1.87 -25.75 -0.75
C THR A 266 -1.26 -27.04 -0.21
N ALA A 267 -0.48 -27.76 -1.03
CA ALA A 267 0.11 -29.04 -0.65
C ALA A 267 1.46 -28.87 0.05
N PHE A 268 2.23 -27.86 -0.35
CA PHE A 268 3.60 -27.63 0.09
C PHE A 268 3.82 -26.16 0.49
N PRO A 269 3.08 -25.60 1.48
CA PRO A 269 3.18 -24.18 1.85
C PRO A 269 4.57 -23.74 2.34
N TRP A 270 5.42 -24.68 2.77
CA TRP A 270 6.76 -24.39 3.29
C TRP A 270 7.84 -24.28 2.20
N VAL A 271 7.60 -24.72 0.97
CA VAL A 271 8.60 -24.66 -0.12
C VAL A 271 8.85 -23.22 -0.59
N LEU A 272 9.88 -22.98 -1.40
CA LEU A 272 10.22 -21.61 -1.79
C LEU A 272 9.20 -21.02 -2.76
N GLY A 273 8.75 -21.80 -3.74
CA GLY A 273 7.90 -21.34 -4.83
C GLY A 273 7.34 -22.51 -5.65
N THR A 274 6.55 -22.19 -6.67
CA THR A 274 6.19 -23.18 -7.69
C THR A 274 7.43 -23.59 -8.48
N LYS A 275 7.33 -24.68 -9.25
CA LYS A 275 8.42 -25.11 -10.13
C LYS A 275 8.83 -24.01 -11.11
N ASP A 276 7.88 -23.25 -11.63
CA ASP A 276 8.15 -22.14 -12.55
C ASP A 276 8.84 -20.97 -11.84
N ASP A 277 8.41 -20.60 -10.62
CA ASP A 277 9.05 -19.54 -9.83
C ASP A 277 10.52 -19.86 -9.57
N VAL A 278 10.81 -21.08 -9.12
CA VAL A 278 12.16 -21.52 -8.77
C VAL A 278 13.01 -21.75 -10.03
N ASN A 279 12.44 -22.24 -11.13
CA ASN A 279 13.17 -22.40 -12.39
C ASN A 279 13.63 -21.07 -13.02
N ASN A 280 13.03 -19.93 -12.62
CA ASN A 280 13.45 -18.60 -13.05
C ASN A 280 14.61 -18.01 -12.23
N ILE A 281 15.01 -18.67 -11.14
CA ILE A 281 16.16 -18.27 -10.31
C ILE A 281 17.45 -18.51 -11.09
N THR A 282 18.39 -17.57 -10.97
CA THR A 282 19.74 -17.71 -11.51
C THR A 282 20.74 -17.83 -10.35
N MET A 283 21.59 -18.85 -10.40
CA MET A 283 22.66 -19.06 -9.42
C MET A 283 24.03 -18.96 -10.09
N SER A 284 24.98 -18.29 -9.44
CA SER A 284 26.34 -18.15 -9.96
C SER A 284 27.37 -18.05 -8.84
N ILE A 285 28.53 -18.66 -9.04
CA ILE A 285 29.68 -18.52 -8.14
C ILE A 285 30.65 -17.50 -8.75
N ALA A 286 31.10 -16.53 -7.94
CA ALA A 286 32.00 -15.49 -8.41
C ALA A 286 33.34 -16.06 -8.95
N GLY A 287 33.84 -15.47 -10.04
CA GLY A 287 35.09 -15.87 -10.68
C GLY A 287 34.93 -16.90 -11.80
N ASN A 288 36.03 -17.55 -12.19
CA ASN A 288 36.09 -18.49 -13.32
C ASN A 288 36.49 -19.92 -12.91
N LYS A 289 36.63 -20.18 -11.60
CA LYS A 289 37.02 -21.48 -11.04
C LYS A 289 35.91 -22.52 -11.14
N TRP A 290 34.65 -22.08 -11.12
CA TRP A 290 33.46 -22.93 -11.15
C TRP A 290 32.66 -22.69 -12.44
N LYS A 291 31.98 -23.73 -12.90
CA LYS A 291 30.95 -23.65 -13.94
C LYS A 291 29.73 -24.45 -13.50
N GLN A 292 28.55 -24.03 -13.95
CA GLN A 292 27.35 -24.84 -13.79
C GLN A 292 27.41 -26.03 -14.75
N LEU A 293 27.00 -27.21 -14.29
CA LEU A 293 27.06 -28.45 -15.06
C LEU A 293 26.06 -28.44 -16.24
N SER A 294 24.92 -27.78 -16.06
CA SER A 294 23.84 -27.63 -17.04
C SER A 294 23.33 -26.19 -17.08
N ASP A 295 22.79 -25.73 -18.20
CA ASP A 295 22.25 -24.37 -18.34
C ASP A 295 21.02 -24.10 -17.45
N LYS A 296 20.29 -25.16 -17.09
CA LYS A 296 19.09 -25.13 -16.25
C LYS A 296 19.26 -26.05 -15.04
N PRO A 297 18.56 -25.79 -13.92
CA PRO A 297 18.55 -26.71 -12.82
C PRO A 297 17.92 -28.05 -13.22
N THR A 298 18.37 -29.13 -12.58
CA THR A 298 17.81 -30.46 -12.74
C THR A 298 16.78 -30.75 -11.66
N GLU A 299 15.74 -31.51 -11.99
CA GLU A 299 14.76 -31.94 -11.00
C GLU A 299 15.30 -33.13 -10.20
N VAL A 300 15.20 -33.04 -8.89
CA VAL A 300 15.68 -34.03 -7.92
C VAL A 300 14.63 -34.20 -6.82
N ILE A 301 14.74 -35.28 -6.04
CA ILE A 301 13.90 -35.47 -4.86
C ILE A 301 14.74 -35.21 -3.62
N VAL A 302 14.28 -34.34 -2.72
CA VAL A 302 14.94 -34.06 -1.44
C VAL A 302 13.92 -34.24 -0.33
N GLY A 303 14.19 -35.15 0.60
CA GLY A 303 13.26 -35.47 1.70
C GLY A 303 11.86 -35.88 1.23
N GLY A 304 11.75 -36.54 0.08
CA GLY A 304 10.47 -36.95 -0.52
C GLY A 304 9.71 -35.84 -1.27
N VAL A 305 10.27 -34.63 -1.39
CA VAL A 305 9.66 -33.49 -2.08
C VAL A 305 10.45 -33.19 -3.37
N SER A 306 9.76 -32.81 -4.46
CA SER A 306 10.43 -32.36 -5.68
C SER A 306 11.20 -31.07 -5.42
N ALA A 307 12.41 -30.97 -5.97
CA ALA A 307 13.28 -29.82 -5.86
C ALA A 307 13.99 -29.57 -7.19
N LEU A 308 14.44 -28.33 -7.38
CA LEU A 308 15.31 -27.94 -8.49
C LEU A 308 16.72 -27.72 -7.97
N GLU A 309 17.70 -28.37 -8.59
CA GLU A 309 19.11 -28.33 -8.20
C GLU A 309 20.02 -27.67 -9.25
N TRP A 310 20.84 -26.75 -8.80
CA TRP A 310 21.97 -26.19 -9.56
C TRP A 310 23.25 -26.87 -9.14
N THR A 311 23.86 -27.65 -10.03
CA THR A 311 25.12 -28.33 -9.79
C THR A 311 26.28 -27.52 -10.35
N PHE A 312 27.24 -27.16 -9.49
CA PHE A 312 28.49 -26.51 -9.86
C PHE A 312 29.65 -27.50 -9.82
N ILE A 313 30.52 -27.41 -10.82
CA ILE A 313 31.75 -28.20 -10.91
C ILE A 313 32.96 -27.29 -11.17
N PRO A 314 34.17 -27.72 -10.80
CA PRO A 314 35.39 -27.09 -11.27
C PRO A 314 35.41 -26.90 -12.80
N ASN A 315 35.81 -25.72 -13.25
CA ASN A 315 35.68 -25.32 -14.65
C ASN A 315 36.76 -25.95 -15.56
N SER A 316 38.03 -25.80 -15.17
CA SER A 316 39.21 -26.17 -15.97
C SER A 316 40.39 -26.74 -15.18
N ALA A 317 40.35 -26.72 -13.85
CA ALA A 317 41.39 -27.23 -12.96
C ALA A 317 40.79 -27.43 -11.56
N ASN A 318 41.49 -28.16 -10.68
CA ASN A 318 41.06 -28.36 -9.30
C ASN A 318 40.80 -27.01 -8.63
N VAL A 319 39.69 -26.92 -7.89
CA VAL A 319 39.43 -25.76 -7.02
C VAL A 319 39.96 -26.08 -5.64
N GLU A 320 41.06 -25.44 -5.30
CA GLU A 320 41.60 -25.47 -3.95
C GLU A 320 40.93 -24.37 -3.13
N LEU A 321 40.33 -24.76 -2.01
CA LEU A 321 39.74 -23.87 -1.02
C LEU A 321 40.61 -23.90 0.24
N ALA A 322 41.43 -22.87 0.40
CA ALA A 322 42.37 -22.75 1.51
C ALA A 322 41.65 -22.55 2.85
N ALA A 323 42.35 -22.81 3.96
CA ALA A 323 41.84 -22.52 5.30
C ALA A 323 41.40 -21.05 5.40
N GLN A 324 40.19 -20.82 5.93
CA GLN A 324 39.53 -19.51 6.02
C GLN A 324 39.11 -18.86 4.67
N GLU A 325 39.31 -19.53 3.54
CA GLU A 325 38.83 -19.04 2.24
C GLU A 325 37.32 -19.27 2.09
N THR A 326 36.67 -18.35 1.38
CA THR A 326 35.21 -18.31 1.20
C THR A 326 34.84 -18.36 -0.28
N ILE A 327 33.84 -19.18 -0.58
CA ILE A 327 33.08 -19.17 -1.84
C ILE A 327 31.78 -18.41 -1.59
N LEU A 328 31.44 -17.48 -2.49
CA LEU A 328 30.16 -16.78 -2.50
C LEU A 328 29.34 -17.24 -3.70
N VAL A 329 28.11 -17.64 -3.44
CA VAL A 329 27.12 -18.02 -4.47
C VAL A 329 26.01 -16.97 -4.47
N ASP A 330 25.89 -16.24 -5.57
CA ASP A 330 24.80 -15.32 -5.78
C ASP A 330 23.56 -16.10 -6.24
N ILE A 331 22.44 -15.90 -5.54
CA ILE A 331 21.13 -16.49 -5.86
C ILE A 331 20.19 -15.32 -6.17
N GLN A 332 19.81 -15.19 -7.43
CA GLN A 332 19.14 -13.99 -7.92
C GLN A 332 17.76 -14.29 -8.51
N LYS A 333 16.93 -13.23 -8.61
CA LYS A 333 15.58 -13.27 -9.20
C LYS A 333 14.60 -14.17 -8.45
N ILE A 334 14.78 -14.31 -7.14
CA ILE A 334 13.86 -15.07 -6.32
C ILE A 334 12.54 -14.30 -6.23
N LYS A 335 11.46 -14.93 -6.71
CA LYS A 335 10.08 -14.48 -6.52
C LYS A 335 9.31 -15.60 -5.83
N THR A 336 8.44 -15.23 -4.91
CA THR A 336 7.56 -16.19 -4.27
C THR A 336 6.24 -15.52 -3.88
N ALA A 337 5.16 -16.26 -4.01
CA ALA A 337 3.86 -15.93 -3.45
C ALA A 337 3.46 -16.89 -2.32
N HIS A 338 4.38 -17.77 -1.91
CA HIS A 338 4.11 -18.75 -0.86
C HIS A 338 3.96 -18.07 0.50
N PRO A 339 3.18 -18.67 1.41
CA PRO A 339 2.95 -18.13 2.74
C PRO A 339 4.25 -17.80 3.49
N THR A 340 4.17 -16.80 4.37
CA THR A 340 5.29 -16.40 5.24
C THR A 340 5.76 -17.59 6.08
N GLY A 341 7.07 -17.80 6.13
CA GLY A 341 7.67 -18.93 6.86
C GLY A 341 9.02 -19.33 6.29
N ALA A 342 9.68 -20.25 6.99
CA ALA A 342 10.96 -20.79 6.56
C ALA A 342 10.79 -21.77 5.38
N THR A 343 11.80 -21.82 4.52
CA THR A 343 12.03 -22.88 3.54
C THR A 343 13.48 -23.32 3.60
N LYS A 344 13.78 -24.50 3.08
CA LYS A 344 15.11 -25.09 3.09
C LYS A 344 15.83 -24.82 1.78
N LEU A 345 17.10 -24.45 1.90
CA LEU A 345 18.11 -24.54 0.85
C LEU A 345 19.05 -25.65 1.26
N ASN A 346 19.18 -26.66 0.41
CA ASN A 346 20.05 -27.80 0.66
C ASN A 346 21.32 -27.65 -0.18
N LEU A 347 22.47 -27.48 0.46
CA LEU A 347 23.77 -27.48 -0.19
C LEU A 347 24.39 -28.87 -0.04
N ARG A 348 24.52 -29.61 -1.14
CA ARG A 348 25.22 -30.89 -1.19
C ARG A 348 26.61 -30.72 -1.73
N TYR A 349 27.57 -31.41 -1.12
CA TYR A 349 28.91 -31.58 -1.67
C TYR A 349 29.13 -33.06 -1.93
N GLN A 350 29.56 -33.38 -3.14
CA GLN A 350 29.75 -34.76 -3.58
C GLN A 350 31.12 -34.92 -4.24
N TYR A 351 31.69 -36.10 -4.04
CA TYR A 351 32.96 -36.52 -4.65
C TYR A 351 34.12 -35.60 -4.30
N VAL A 352 34.14 -35.05 -3.09
CA VAL A 352 35.29 -34.32 -2.56
C VAL A 352 36.32 -35.33 -2.04
N PRO A 353 37.55 -35.39 -2.59
CA PRO A 353 38.60 -36.26 -2.10
C PRO A 353 38.80 -36.16 -0.57
N GLU A 354 39.06 -37.30 0.07
CA GLU A 354 39.22 -37.45 1.53
C GLU A 354 37.97 -37.27 2.40
N TYR A 355 36.84 -36.80 1.86
CA TYR A 355 35.62 -36.56 2.62
C TYR A 355 34.49 -37.49 2.17
N GLN A 356 33.61 -37.81 3.12
CA GLN A 356 32.31 -38.42 2.81
C GLN A 356 31.42 -37.40 2.13
N ASP A 357 30.50 -37.83 1.27
CA ASP A 357 29.49 -36.92 0.72
C ASP A 357 28.59 -36.39 1.84
N GLY A 358 28.09 -35.16 1.70
CA GLY A 358 27.26 -34.59 2.75
C GLY A 358 26.44 -33.39 2.31
N GLU A 359 25.63 -32.91 3.24
CA GLU A 359 24.63 -31.87 3.01
C GLU A 359 24.62 -30.85 4.15
N PHE A 360 24.42 -29.59 3.79
CA PHE A 360 24.13 -28.49 4.72
C PHE A 360 22.76 -27.92 4.41
N VAL A 361 21.92 -27.80 5.44
CA VAL A 361 20.59 -27.20 5.32
C VAL A 361 20.62 -25.77 5.84
N CYS A 362 20.31 -24.81 4.97
CA CYS A 362 20.18 -23.40 5.31
C CYS A 362 18.71 -22.98 5.24
N ALA A 363 18.26 -22.14 6.18
CA ALA A 363 16.90 -21.62 6.16
C ALA A 363 16.81 -20.29 5.40
N ILE A 364 15.94 -20.23 4.40
CA ILE A 364 15.47 -18.99 3.77
C ILE A 364 14.14 -18.60 4.42
N GLU A 365 13.98 -17.36 4.83
CA GLU A 365 12.75 -16.86 5.43
C GLU A 365 11.94 -16.09 4.38
N LYS A 366 10.76 -16.61 4.01
CA LYS A 366 9.77 -15.89 3.19
C LYS A 366 9.02 -14.93 4.10
N THR A 367 9.06 -13.63 3.82
CA THR A 367 8.48 -12.61 4.71
C THR A 367 8.15 -11.32 3.96
N PRO A 368 7.11 -10.56 4.37
CA PRO A 368 6.86 -9.23 3.81
C PRO A 368 7.90 -8.19 4.25
N LEU A 369 8.75 -8.49 5.25
CA LEU A 369 9.71 -7.59 5.86
C LEU A 369 11.16 -8.01 5.59
N VAL A 370 11.92 -7.14 4.94
CA VAL A 370 13.34 -7.36 4.61
C VAL A 370 14.25 -6.28 5.21
N PHE A 371 15.51 -6.64 5.42
CA PHE A 371 16.57 -5.74 5.86
C PHE A 371 17.59 -5.54 4.74
N HIS A 372 17.93 -4.29 4.42
CA HIS A 372 18.90 -3.95 3.39
C HIS A 372 19.65 -2.67 3.78
N ASP A 373 20.99 -2.72 3.83
CA ASP A 373 21.87 -1.59 4.18
C ASP A 373 21.41 -0.81 5.43
N TYR A 374 21.12 -1.52 6.52
CA TYR A 374 20.61 -0.95 7.79
C TYR A 374 19.21 -0.31 7.73
N LYS A 375 18.43 -0.57 6.67
CA LYS A 375 17.05 -0.10 6.50
C LYS A 375 16.07 -1.28 6.54
N VAL A 376 14.80 -0.95 6.82
CA VAL A 376 13.68 -1.89 6.83
C VAL A 376 12.77 -1.62 5.64
N GLY A 377 12.58 -2.62 4.78
CA GLY A 377 11.62 -2.60 3.69
C GLY A 377 10.43 -3.49 3.99
N ILE A 378 9.21 -2.99 3.78
CA ILE A 378 7.98 -3.80 3.76
C ILE A 378 7.43 -3.75 2.34
N GLY A 379 7.35 -4.92 1.69
CA GLY A 379 6.92 -5.03 0.28
C GLY A 379 7.90 -4.45 -0.75
N THR A 380 9.16 -4.16 -0.37
CA THR A 380 10.22 -3.70 -1.27
C THR A 380 11.61 -4.16 -0.81
N THR A 381 12.43 -4.66 -1.74
CA THR A 381 13.83 -5.06 -1.48
C THR A 381 14.84 -3.92 -1.54
N GLN A 382 14.40 -2.73 -1.97
CA GLN A 382 15.24 -1.54 -2.11
C GLN A 382 14.66 -0.37 -1.29
N PRO A 383 14.69 -0.46 0.06
CA PRO A 383 14.20 0.62 0.91
C PRO A 383 14.99 1.91 0.70
N LYS A 384 14.28 3.02 0.40
CA LYS A 384 14.89 4.33 0.19
C LYS A 384 15.14 5.07 1.50
N GLU A 385 14.30 4.81 2.51
CA GLU A 385 14.36 5.39 3.85
C GLU A 385 14.56 4.28 4.91
N SER A 386 14.89 4.65 6.16
CA SER A 386 15.09 3.69 7.26
C SER A 386 13.90 2.74 7.47
N LEU A 387 12.69 3.20 7.19
CA LEU A 387 11.49 2.38 7.04
C LEU A 387 10.80 2.76 5.72
N HIS A 388 10.68 1.82 4.78
CA HIS A 388 10.00 2.02 3.51
C HIS A 388 8.91 0.97 3.32
N ILE A 389 7.65 1.41 3.25
CA ILE A 389 6.49 0.55 2.96
C ILE A 389 6.08 0.81 1.51
N LYS A 390 6.11 -0.22 0.65
CA LYS A 390 5.67 -0.14 -0.75
C LYS A 390 4.34 -0.87 -0.93
N ALA A 391 3.40 -0.23 -1.64
CA ALA A 391 2.08 -0.78 -1.95
C ALA A 391 1.29 -1.26 -0.70
N GLY A 392 1.45 -0.56 0.43
CA GLY A 392 0.79 -0.88 1.69
C GLY A 392 0.46 0.35 2.54
N ASN A 393 -0.40 0.17 3.53
CA ASN A 393 -0.80 1.20 4.48
C ASN A 393 0.02 1.08 5.79
N LEU A 394 0.32 2.23 6.42
CA LEU A 394 0.80 2.26 7.80
C LEU A 394 -0.40 2.40 8.74
N ARG A 395 -0.66 1.39 9.58
CA ARG A 395 -1.61 1.47 10.69
C ARG A 395 -0.84 1.64 11.99
N ILE A 396 -1.16 2.69 12.75
CA ILE A 396 -0.67 2.92 14.10
C ILE A 396 -1.89 2.82 15.02
N GLU A 397 -1.88 1.84 15.92
CA GLU A 397 -3.00 1.54 16.79
C GLU A 397 -2.54 1.49 18.24
N ASN A 398 -3.29 2.13 19.11
CA ASN A 398 -3.16 2.02 20.55
C ASN A 398 -4.51 1.57 21.10
N THR A 399 -4.53 0.41 21.76
CA THR A 399 -5.75 -0.20 22.29
C THR A 399 -6.10 0.28 23.70
N ASP A 400 -5.20 1.00 24.35
CA ASP A 400 -5.44 1.60 25.66
C ASP A 400 -6.09 2.97 25.50
N ALA A 401 -7.35 3.09 25.89
CA ALA A 401 -8.13 4.34 25.79
C ALA A 401 -7.56 5.49 26.66
N SER A 402 -6.62 5.22 27.56
CA SER A 402 -5.95 6.23 28.37
C SER A 402 -4.72 6.85 27.69
N THR A 403 -4.27 6.30 26.56
CA THR A 403 -3.08 6.77 25.83
C THR A 403 -3.38 6.93 24.34
N ASN A 404 -2.54 7.70 23.63
CA ASN A 404 -2.75 8.00 22.22
C ASN A 404 -1.83 7.13 21.34
N GLY A 405 -2.27 6.83 20.11
CA GLY A 405 -1.35 6.48 19.03
C GLY A 405 -0.74 7.76 18.47
N GLU A 406 0.59 7.84 18.38
CA GLU A 406 1.26 9.09 18.02
C GLU A 406 2.43 8.90 17.05
N ILE A 407 2.68 9.94 16.24
CA ILE A 407 3.90 10.12 15.47
C ILE A 407 4.59 11.36 16.04
N GLN A 408 5.73 11.17 16.71
CA GLN A 408 6.50 12.25 17.33
C GLN A 408 7.81 12.50 16.59
N THR A 409 8.29 13.74 16.61
CA THR A 409 9.58 14.13 16.04
C THR A 409 10.14 15.34 16.80
N ASN A 410 11.47 15.40 16.96
CA ASN A 410 12.18 16.56 17.51
C ASN A 410 12.44 17.64 16.43
N GLY A 411 12.18 17.32 15.16
CA GLY A 411 12.32 18.23 14.02
C GLY A 411 11.02 18.36 13.21
N THR A 412 11.13 18.82 11.97
CA THR A 412 9.95 18.97 11.10
C THR A 412 9.36 17.61 10.72
N LEU A 413 8.07 17.39 10.99
CA LEU A 413 7.31 16.30 10.39
C LEU A 413 6.89 16.70 8.98
N VAL A 414 7.35 15.96 7.96
CA VAL A 414 7.02 16.27 6.56
C VAL A 414 6.10 15.20 5.99
N LEU A 415 4.86 15.59 5.72
CA LEU A 415 3.90 14.79 4.96
C LEU A 415 3.93 15.27 3.51
N ARG A 416 4.33 14.38 2.59
CA ARG A 416 4.37 14.68 1.15
C ARG A 416 3.32 13.85 0.44
N SER A 417 2.38 14.49 -0.24
CA SER A 417 1.57 13.85 -1.27
C SER A 417 2.19 14.11 -2.64
N ASN A 418 1.95 13.20 -3.58
CA ASN A 418 2.30 13.39 -4.99
C ASN A 418 3.81 13.62 -5.27
N VAL A 419 4.68 12.79 -4.67
CA VAL A 419 6.15 12.90 -4.87
C VAL A 419 6.57 12.54 -6.30
N ASP A 420 5.83 11.65 -6.95
CA ASP A 420 6.01 11.17 -8.31
C ASP A 420 5.36 12.09 -9.38
N LYS A 421 4.61 13.12 -8.95
CA LYS A 421 3.89 14.07 -9.81
C LYS A 421 2.79 13.42 -10.66
N THR A 422 2.23 12.30 -10.21
CA THR A 422 1.00 11.72 -10.79
C THR A 422 -0.22 12.43 -10.22
N GLU A 423 -1.32 12.53 -10.96
CA GLU A 423 -2.43 13.45 -10.64
C GLU A 423 -3.29 13.08 -9.40
N ASP A 424 -2.83 12.18 -8.52
CA ASP A 424 -3.73 11.34 -7.74
C ASP A 424 -3.78 11.59 -6.22
N LEU A 425 -2.92 12.43 -5.63
CA LEU A 425 -2.69 12.35 -4.17
C LEU A 425 -2.88 13.65 -3.39
N SER A 426 -3.69 13.55 -2.33
CA SER A 426 -3.91 14.57 -1.30
C SER A 426 -3.63 13.98 0.08
N VAL A 427 -3.17 14.78 1.03
CA VAL A 427 -3.13 14.37 2.45
C VAL A 427 -4.52 14.59 3.03
N LYS A 428 -5.14 13.53 3.56
CA LYS A 428 -6.52 13.55 4.06
C LYS A 428 -6.56 13.15 5.53
N PHE A 429 -7.34 13.87 6.32
CA PHE A 429 -7.65 13.54 7.70
C PHE A 429 -9.16 13.30 7.80
N PHE A 430 -9.56 12.20 8.41
CA PHE A 430 -10.96 11.81 8.58
C PHE A 430 -11.35 11.91 10.07
N ASN A 431 -12.63 12.11 10.34
CA ASN A 431 -13.18 11.88 11.67
C ASN A 431 -13.81 10.48 11.73
N GLN A 432 -14.08 9.96 12.93
CA GLN A 432 -14.60 8.59 13.10
C GLN A 432 -15.95 8.35 12.40
N THR A 433 -16.78 9.39 12.25
CA THR A 433 -18.17 9.25 11.80
C THR A 433 -18.32 9.33 10.29
N ASN A 434 -17.37 9.92 9.56
CA ASN A 434 -17.43 10.13 8.13
C ASN A 434 -16.12 9.74 7.44
N GLN A 435 -16.15 8.62 6.71
CA GLN A 435 -15.02 8.12 5.92
C GLN A 435 -15.08 8.54 4.45
N THR A 436 -16.15 9.22 4.00
CA THR A 436 -16.31 9.62 2.60
C THR A 436 -15.91 11.08 2.38
N VAL A 437 -16.23 11.98 3.32
CA VAL A 437 -15.78 13.37 3.29
C VAL A 437 -14.69 13.58 4.35
N PRO A 438 -13.45 13.88 3.94
CA PRO A 438 -12.37 14.19 4.88
C PRO A 438 -12.67 15.47 5.67
N LEU A 439 -12.32 15.44 6.96
CA LEU A 439 -12.38 16.60 7.85
C LEU A 439 -11.41 17.69 7.38
N MET A 440 -10.21 17.30 6.96
CA MET A 440 -9.18 18.20 6.44
C MET A 440 -8.49 17.57 5.24
N VAL A 441 -8.23 18.37 4.21
CA VAL A 441 -7.51 17.95 2.99
C VAL A 441 -6.46 18.98 2.61
N LEU A 442 -5.22 18.54 2.45
CA LEU A 442 -4.25 19.24 1.62
C LEU A 442 -4.35 18.68 0.20
N HIS A 443 -5.02 19.44 -0.68
CA HIS A 443 -5.30 19.02 -2.05
C HIS A 443 -4.04 19.01 -2.90
N LYS A 444 -4.02 18.22 -3.98
CA LYS A 444 -2.88 18.14 -4.91
C LYS A 444 -2.45 19.50 -5.49
N ASP A 445 -3.38 20.46 -5.59
CA ASP A 445 -3.15 21.81 -6.10
C ASP A 445 -2.62 22.80 -5.05
N GLY A 446 -2.26 22.33 -3.85
CA GLY A 446 -1.73 23.18 -2.76
C GLY A 446 -2.80 24.00 -2.03
N LYS A 447 -4.07 23.57 -2.09
CA LYS A 447 -5.20 24.19 -1.38
C LYS A 447 -5.54 23.41 -0.12
N LEU A 448 -5.88 24.11 0.95
CA LEU A 448 -6.35 23.53 2.21
C LEU A 448 -7.88 23.58 2.29
N GLY A 449 -8.52 22.41 2.34
CA GLY A 449 -9.95 22.26 2.60
C GLY A 449 -10.21 21.79 4.03
N ILE A 450 -11.20 22.37 4.71
CA ILE A 450 -11.74 21.90 6.00
C ILE A 450 -13.24 21.68 5.83
N GLY A 451 -13.69 20.44 6.00
CA GLY A 451 -15.08 20.02 5.73
C GLY A 451 -15.44 19.91 4.23
N THR A 452 -14.44 19.89 3.34
CA THR A 452 -14.62 19.70 1.89
C THR A 452 -13.42 18.97 1.28
N ALA A 453 -13.69 18.07 0.33
CA ALA A 453 -12.65 17.40 -0.46
C ALA A 453 -12.17 18.23 -1.67
N SER A 454 -12.94 19.24 -2.07
CA SER A 454 -12.73 20.03 -3.29
C SER A 454 -12.63 21.51 -2.95
N PRO A 455 -11.51 21.98 -2.37
CA PRO A 455 -11.33 23.38 -2.02
C PRO A 455 -11.29 24.27 -3.28
N GLU A 456 -12.12 25.32 -3.31
CA GLU A 456 -12.19 26.25 -4.45
C GLU A 456 -11.18 27.39 -4.28
N ALA A 457 -10.80 27.71 -3.04
CA ALA A 457 -9.80 28.71 -2.67
C ALA A 457 -8.59 28.10 -1.95
N LYS A 458 -7.52 28.89 -1.72
CA LYS A 458 -6.33 28.45 -0.97
C LYS A 458 -6.67 27.89 0.42
N LEU A 459 -7.64 28.50 1.09
CA LEU A 459 -8.29 27.98 2.30
C LEU A 459 -9.80 27.97 2.04
N HIS A 460 -10.43 26.80 2.08
CA HIS A 460 -11.88 26.63 1.95
C HIS A 460 -12.41 25.90 3.19
N VAL A 461 -13.20 26.60 4.01
CA VAL A 461 -13.90 26.03 5.17
C VAL A 461 -15.40 26.08 4.88
N THR A 462 -16.09 24.93 4.92
CA THR A 462 -17.53 24.86 4.62
C THR A 462 -18.44 25.23 5.79
N GLU A 463 -17.90 25.24 7.01
CA GLU A 463 -18.61 25.57 8.24
C GLU A 463 -18.10 26.87 8.91
N THR A 464 -18.54 27.14 10.14
CA THR A 464 -18.20 28.35 10.89
C THR A 464 -16.77 28.29 11.42
N ILE A 465 -15.99 29.34 11.19
CA ILE A 465 -14.67 29.54 11.83
C ILE A 465 -14.88 30.31 13.13
N LYS A 466 -14.58 29.69 14.28
CA LYS A 466 -14.52 30.37 15.58
C LYS A 466 -13.07 30.75 15.89
N ALA A 467 -12.75 32.04 15.85
CA ALA A 467 -11.41 32.57 16.12
C ALA A 467 -11.49 33.70 17.16
N LYS A 468 -10.45 33.84 18.00
CA LYS A 468 -10.36 34.92 18.99
C LYS A 468 -10.11 36.27 18.33
N ASN A 469 -9.16 36.31 17.38
CA ASN A 469 -8.82 37.47 16.56
C ASN A 469 -8.68 37.00 15.11
N VAL A 470 -9.14 37.83 14.17
CA VAL A 470 -8.90 37.66 12.73
C VAL A 470 -8.38 39.00 12.22
N GLU A 471 -7.13 39.03 11.78
CA GLU A 471 -6.52 40.19 11.12
C GLU A 471 -6.56 39.98 9.61
N VAL A 472 -7.04 40.97 8.86
CA VAL A 472 -7.11 40.93 7.40
C VAL A 472 -6.28 42.08 6.85
N ILE A 473 -5.22 41.74 6.12
CA ILE A 473 -4.23 42.72 5.61
C ILE A 473 -4.79 43.55 4.44
N GLU A 474 -5.69 42.96 3.65
CA GLU A 474 -6.29 43.60 2.48
C GLU A 474 -7.81 43.70 2.61
N THR A 475 -8.56 42.95 1.80
CA THR A 475 -10.01 43.10 1.67
C THR A 475 -10.75 41.87 2.17
N VAL A 476 -11.89 42.08 2.84
CA VAL A 476 -12.88 41.04 3.10
C VAL A 476 -14.04 41.20 2.11
N THR A 477 -14.25 40.20 1.26
CA THR A 477 -15.47 40.10 0.44
C THR A 477 -16.42 39.11 1.12
N ALA A 478 -17.50 39.62 1.70
CA ALA A 478 -18.51 38.80 2.37
C ALA A 478 -19.93 39.24 1.96
N LYS A 479 -20.86 38.28 1.89
CA LYS A 479 -22.29 38.58 1.65
C LYS A 479 -22.90 39.41 2.79
N LYS A 480 -22.40 39.24 4.01
CA LYS A 480 -22.83 39.94 5.22
C LYS A 480 -21.66 40.00 6.20
N ILE A 481 -21.41 41.18 6.76
CA ILE A 481 -20.53 41.35 7.92
C ILE A 481 -21.44 41.81 9.06
N VAL A 482 -21.44 41.05 10.16
CA VAL A 482 -22.11 41.45 11.41
C VAL A 482 -21.01 41.86 12.37
N ALA A 483 -20.84 43.17 12.55
CA ALA A 483 -19.91 43.73 13.52
C ALA A 483 -20.72 44.41 14.63
N ASP A 484 -20.89 43.71 15.75
CA ASP A 484 -21.46 44.31 16.95
C ASP A 484 -20.49 45.40 17.45
N GLY A 485 -20.96 46.64 17.50
CA GLY A 485 -20.20 47.78 18.04
C GLY A 485 -19.77 48.87 17.06
N ALA A 486 -19.98 48.72 15.75
CA ALA A 486 -19.66 49.78 14.76
C ALA A 486 -20.82 50.77 14.53
N VAL A 487 -22.07 50.32 14.67
CA VAL A 487 -23.29 51.12 14.56
C VAL A 487 -24.30 50.63 15.60
N PHE A 488 -24.76 51.53 16.47
CA PHE A 488 -25.73 51.23 17.53
C PHE A 488 -27.13 51.75 17.18
N THR A 489 -28.17 51.11 17.72
CA THR A 489 -29.54 51.59 17.61
C THR A 489 -29.67 53.01 18.20
N GLY A 490 -30.35 53.88 17.46
CA GLY A 490 -30.42 55.32 17.73
C GLY A 490 -29.41 56.18 16.96
N MET A 491 -28.39 55.59 16.32
CA MET A 491 -27.47 56.37 15.46
C MET A 491 -28.18 56.87 14.19
N ILE A 492 -27.97 58.14 13.85
CA ILE A 492 -28.55 58.81 12.68
C ILE A 492 -27.46 59.07 11.64
N LEU A 493 -27.75 58.72 10.38
CA LEU A 493 -26.88 58.95 9.23
C LEU A 493 -27.62 59.67 8.10
N MET A 494 -26.86 60.39 7.28
CA MET A 494 -27.36 60.98 6.05
C MET A 494 -27.39 59.92 4.94
N TRP A 495 -28.51 59.84 4.22
CA TRP A 495 -28.79 58.87 3.17
C TRP A 495 -29.19 59.59 1.89
N SER A 496 -28.45 59.32 0.81
CA SER A 496 -28.70 59.93 -0.51
C SER A 496 -29.63 59.12 -1.40
N GLY A 497 -30.00 57.89 -1.01
CA GLY A 497 -30.97 57.09 -1.74
C GLY A 497 -32.41 57.52 -1.48
N ALA A 498 -33.35 56.91 -2.21
CA ALA A 498 -34.77 57.21 -2.06
C ALA A 498 -35.31 56.79 -0.68
N ALA A 499 -36.27 57.56 -0.17
CA ALA A 499 -36.89 57.33 1.14
C ALA A 499 -37.68 56.01 1.23
N ASP A 500 -38.13 55.48 0.09
CA ASP A 500 -38.82 54.19 -0.04
C ASP A 500 -37.85 53.00 -0.25
N LYS A 501 -36.53 53.26 -0.32
CA LYS A 501 -35.47 52.25 -0.51
C LYS A 501 -34.49 52.21 0.67
N ILE A 502 -34.94 52.58 1.85
CA ILE A 502 -34.12 52.53 3.07
C ILE A 502 -33.80 51.06 3.40
N PRO A 503 -32.52 50.70 3.66
CA PRO A 503 -32.14 49.33 3.96
C PRO A 503 -32.80 48.78 5.23
N ALA A 504 -33.02 47.46 5.27
CA ALA A 504 -33.52 46.79 6.48
C ALA A 504 -32.63 47.08 7.70
N GLY A 505 -33.24 47.26 8.87
CA GLY A 505 -32.58 47.67 10.10
C GLY A 505 -32.40 49.20 10.24
N TRP A 506 -32.81 49.99 9.24
CA TRP A 506 -32.84 51.44 9.27
C TRP A 506 -34.27 51.95 9.05
N ALA A 507 -34.58 53.10 9.63
CA ALA A 507 -35.86 53.78 9.43
C ALA A 507 -35.64 55.26 9.06
N LEU A 508 -36.54 55.82 8.25
CA LEU A 508 -36.54 57.26 7.97
C LEU A 508 -36.80 58.02 9.28
N CYS A 509 -36.05 59.09 9.54
CA CYS A 509 -36.30 60.00 10.64
C CYS A 509 -37.51 60.89 10.34
N ASN A 510 -38.71 60.34 10.52
CA ASN A 510 -39.99 60.96 10.19
C ASN A 510 -40.95 61.04 11.40
N GLY A 511 -40.48 60.71 12.60
CA GLY A 511 -41.29 60.69 13.82
C GLY A 511 -41.97 59.33 14.12
N THR A 512 -41.83 58.33 13.24
CA THR A 512 -42.33 56.96 13.49
C THR A 512 -41.20 56.03 13.93
N ASN A 513 -41.54 54.83 14.40
CA ASN A 513 -40.55 53.83 14.84
C ASN A 513 -39.52 54.37 15.85
N THR A 514 -39.96 55.23 16.77
CA THR A 514 -39.13 55.94 17.76
C THR A 514 -38.07 56.90 17.20
N THR A 515 -38.06 57.11 15.88
CA THR A 515 -37.17 58.08 15.23
C THR A 515 -37.60 59.52 15.51
N PRO A 516 -36.67 60.49 15.58
CA PRO A 516 -37.04 61.90 15.52
C PRO A 516 -37.58 62.26 14.12
N ASP A 517 -38.45 63.28 14.01
CA ASP A 517 -38.83 63.82 12.69
C ASP A 517 -37.82 64.88 12.26
N LEU A 518 -36.91 64.51 11.35
CA LEU A 518 -35.85 65.37 10.84
C LEU A 518 -36.11 65.85 9.40
N ARG A 519 -37.28 65.57 8.84
CA ARG A 519 -37.65 66.04 7.50
C ARG A 519 -37.72 67.56 7.48
N ASP A 520 -37.17 68.16 6.43
CA ASP A 520 -37.09 69.62 6.24
C ASP A 520 -36.42 70.40 7.40
N ARG A 521 -35.54 69.73 8.18
CA ARG A 521 -34.79 70.35 9.28
C ARG A 521 -33.32 70.49 8.94
N PHE A 522 -32.73 71.58 9.42
CA PHE A 522 -31.28 71.75 9.47
C PHE A 522 -30.79 71.34 10.87
N LEU A 523 -29.75 70.50 10.95
CA LEU A 523 -29.26 70.00 12.22
C LEU A 523 -28.43 71.05 12.97
N VAL A 524 -28.73 71.19 14.26
CA VAL A 524 -27.92 71.95 15.23
C VAL A 524 -27.32 70.96 16.23
N GLY A 525 -26.03 71.12 16.55
CA GLY A 525 -25.39 70.30 17.56
C GLY A 525 -26.05 70.52 18.92
N ALA A 526 -26.52 69.44 19.55
CA ALA A 526 -27.13 69.54 20.87
C ALA A 526 -26.08 70.01 21.90
N GLY A 527 -26.47 70.92 22.78
CA GLY A 527 -25.59 71.55 23.75
C GLY A 527 -26.40 72.24 24.85
N LYS A 528 -25.78 73.21 25.54
CA LYS A 528 -26.44 73.96 26.62
C LYS A 528 -27.71 74.68 26.13
N ASP A 529 -27.62 75.35 24.98
CA ASP A 529 -28.70 76.21 24.47
C ASP A 529 -29.71 75.45 23.60
N TYR A 530 -29.31 74.28 23.08
CA TYR A 530 -30.16 73.42 22.26
C TYR A 530 -30.16 71.99 22.83
N PRO A 531 -31.04 71.69 23.81
CA PRO A 531 -31.21 70.32 24.29
C PRO A 531 -31.59 69.34 23.17
N VAL A 532 -31.26 68.07 23.34
CA VAL A 532 -31.62 67.01 22.37
C VAL A 532 -33.13 67.05 22.08
N GLY A 533 -33.48 67.07 20.79
CA GLY A 533 -34.87 67.13 20.33
C GLY A 533 -35.49 68.53 20.26
N ASN A 534 -34.76 69.60 20.64
CA ASN A 534 -35.24 70.97 20.42
C ASN A 534 -35.44 71.26 18.92
N THR A 535 -36.48 72.03 18.62
CA THR A 535 -36.80 72.46 17.26
C THR A 535 -37.07 73.96 17.22
N GLY A 536 -36.78 74.59 16.08
CA GLY A 536 -36.95 76.02 15.89
C GLY A 536 -36.51 76.45 14.49
N GLY A 537 -36.41 77.77 14.28
CA GLY A 537 -36.07 78.36 12.99
C GLY A 537 -37.28 78.52 12.05
N LEU A 538 -37.12 79.38 11.05
CA LEU A 538 -38.13 79.66 10.03
C LEU A 538 -37.48 79.59 8.66
N LYS A 539 -38.18 78.98 7.68
CA LYS A 539 -37.73 78.93 6.28
C LYS A 539 -37.76 80.31 5.62
N GLU A 540 -38.74 81.12 6.01
CA GLU A 540 -38.98 82.46 5.48
C GLU A 540 -39.29 83.40 6.65
N VAL A 541 -38.76 84.62 6.59
CA VAL A 541 -38.92 85.63 7.65
C VAL A 541 -39.57 86.89 7.07
N ILE A 542 -40.62 87.37 7.73
CA ILE A 542 -41.23 88.68 7.49
C ILE A 542 -40.65 89.64 8.51
N LEU A 543 -40.08 90.76 8.07
CA LEU A 543 -39.56 91.78 8.98
C LEU A 543 -40.71 92.43 9.76
N THR A 544 -40.58 92.48 11.08
CA THR A 544 -41.48 93.24 11.95
C THR A 544 -41.12 94.72 11.95
N GLU A 545 -42.02 95.59 12.41
CA GLU A 545 -41.73 97.01 12.58
C GLU A 545 -40.50 97.24 13.51
N GLU A 546 -40.35 96.43 14.57
CA GLU A 546 -39.19 96.48 15.48
C GLU A 546 -37.86 96.12 14.80
N GLN A 547 -37.91 95.34 13.72
CA GLN A 547 -36.73 94.94 12.96
C GLN A 547 -36.36 95.95 11.86
N MET A 548 -37.17 97.00 11.66
CA MET A 548 -36.86 98.06 10.70
C MET A 548 -36.01 99.15 11.36
N PRO A 549 -34.86 99.55 10.76
CA PRO A 549 -34.09 100.69 11.25
C PRO A 549 -34.94 101.98 11.29
N SER A 550 -34.66 102.84 12.26
CA SER A 550 -35.24 104.19 12.31
C SER A 550 -34.96 104.92 11.00
N HIS A 551 -36.02 105.44 10.38
CA HIS A 551 -35.95 106.19 9.13
C HIS A 551 -36.95 107.35 9.17
N ASN A 552 -36.74 108.37 8.31
CA ASN A 552 -37.64 109.49 8.16
C ASN A 552 -38.10 109.67 6.72
N HIS A 553 -39.24 110.32 6.56
CA HIS A 553 -39.71 110.80 5.27
C HIS A 553 -39.66 112.32 5.31
N GLY A 554 -38.76 112.92 4.53
CA GLY A 554 -38.66 114.38 4.43
C GLY A 554 -39.88 114.94 3.68
N VAL A 555 -40.52 115.95 4.27
CA VAL A 555 -41.50 116.80 3.60
C VAL A 555 -40.98 118.22 3.66
N ASP A 556 -40.81 118.82 2.49
CA ASP A 556 -40.45 120.23 2.33
C ASP A 556 -41.70 120.99 1.84
N ASP A 557 -42.24 121.86 2.69
CA ASP A 557 -43.36 122.74 2.35
C ASP A 557 -42.85 124.20 2.45
N PRO A 558 -42.44 124.81 1.32
CA PRO A 558 -41.82 126.14 1.30
C PRO A 558 -42.77 127.30 1.67
N GLY A 559 -44.00 126.99 2.11
CA GLY A 559 -44.96 127.95 2.68
C GLY A 559 -45.83 128.62 1.61
N HIS A 560 -47.05 129.00 2.03
CA HIS A 560 -47.99 129.74 1.20
C HIS A 560 -48.70 130.83 2.01
N THR A 561 -49.20 131.88 1.33
CA THR A 561 -49.86 133.03 1.96
C THR A 561 -51.31 133.18 1.49
N HIS A 562 -52.17 133.73 2.34
CA HIS A 562 -53.53 134.12 1.99
C HIS A 562 -53.68 135.64 2.03
N SER A 563 -54.32 136.24 1.02
CA SER A 563 -54.53 137.68 0.91
C SER A 563 -55.97 138.08 1.19
N ILE A 564 -56.20 139.20 1.89
CA ILE A 564 -57.50 139.86 2.03
C ILE A 564 -57.49 141.22 1.33
N GLU A 565 -58.57 141.55 0.62
CA GLU A 565 -58.76 142.84 -0.07
C GLU A 565 -59.79 143.69 0.71
N MET A 566 -59.44 144.95 1.03
CA MET A 566 -60.37 145.92 1.66
C MET A 566 -60.52 147.14 0.75
N ARG A 567 -61.76 147.47 0.35
CA ARG A 567 -62.11 148.63 -0.49
C ARG A 567 -62.88 149.66 0.35
N ASP A 568 -62.40 150.90 0.38
CA ASP A 568 -63.08 152.07 0.98
C ASP A 568 -63.55 153.05 -0.12
N SER A 569 -64.71 153.68 0.06
CA SER A 569 -65.42 154.49 -0.93
C SER A 569 -65.64 155.93 -0.43
N SER A 570 -64.72 156.87 -0.68
CA SER A 570 -65.06 158.27 -0.98
C SER A 570 -63.85 159.05 -1.50
N SER A 571 -64.17 160.07 -2.29
CA SER A 571 -63.41 160.67 -3.38
C SER A 571 -62.31 161.65 -3.00
N ASP A 572 -61.21 161.52 -3.73
CA ASP A 572 -60.41 162.60 -4.34
C ASP A 572 -59.50 163.46 -3.44
N LEU A 573 -58.36 162.87 -3.06
CA LEU A 573 -57.09 163.59 -2.90
C LEU A 573 -55.94 162.68 -3.36
N GLN A 574 -55.32 163.00 -4.49
CA GLN A 574 -53.91 162.67 -4.70
C GLN A 574 -53.04 163.80 -4.13
N PRO A 575 -51.74 163.61 -3.93
CA PRO A 575 -51.05 162.48 -3.28
C PRO A 575 -50.06 163.01 -2.23
N THR A 576 -49.75 162.28 -1.16
CA THR A 576 -48.40 162.24 -0.56
C THR A 576 -48.39 161.22 0.57
N SER A 577 -47.35 160.39 0.51
CA SER A 577 -47.06 159.24 1.37
C SER A 577 -46.94 159.62 2.84
N LEU A 578 -47.94 159.29 3.66
CA LEU A 578 -47.79 159.10 5.11
C LEU A 578 -48.68 157.93 5.57
N PRO A 579 -48.21 157.08 6.50
CA PRO A 579 -48.95 155.92 6.97
C PRO A 579 -50.17 156.35 7.80
N LEU A 580 -51.36 155.93 7.38
CA LEU A 580 -52.60 156.20 8.11
C LEU A 580 -52.71 155.20 9.29
N TYR A 581 -52.34 155.66 10.48
CA TYR A 581 -52.77 155.03 11.74
C TYR A 581 -54.28 155.26 11.91
N ALA A 582 -55.10 154.30 11.51
CA ALA A 582 -56.51 154.29 11.90
C ALA A 582 -56.62 153.83 13.36
N ARG A 583 -56.72 154.80 14.28
CA ARG A 583 -57.22 154.59 15.64
C ARG A 583 -58.71 154.25 15.58
N ASN A 584 -59.08 153.23 16.35
CA ASN A 584 -60.42 152.76 16.69
C ASN A 584 -61.51 153.85 16.72
N ASP A 585 -62.62 153.61 16.03
CA ASP A 585 -63.90 153.23 16.65
C ASP A 585 -64.97 153.10 15.56
N ILE A 586 -65.60 151.93 15.42
CA ILE A 586 -67.03 151.73 15.12
C ILE A 586 -67.32 150.21 15.23
N ASN A 587 -68.25 149.89 16.13
CA ASN A 587 -68.91 148.59 16.23
C ASN A 587 -69.61 148.22 14.90
N ASP A 588 -69.25 147.11 14.24
CA ASP A 588 -70.21 146.06 13.86
C ASP A 588 -69.52 144.78 13.29
N GLY A 589 -69.74 143.65 13.97
CA GLY A 589 -69.88 142.26 13.51
C GLY A 589 -69.07 141.59 12.37
N ASN A 590 -68.19 142.23 11.60
CA ASN A 590 -67.75 141.66 10.32
C ASN A 590 -66.36 140.98 10.38
N ARG A 591 -66.28 139.75 10.92
CA ARG A 591 -65.10 138.87 10.77
C ARG A 591 -64.96 138.44 9.30
N LYS A 592 -64.00 139.00 8.57
CA LYS A 592 -63.65 138.57 7.20
C LYS A 592 -62.77 137.32 7.27
N GLY A 593 -63.33 136.16 6.93
CA GLY A 593 -62.55 134.91 6.80
C GLY A 593 -61.72 134.90 5.52
N THR A 594 -60.49 134.38 5.58
CA THR A 594 -59.72 133.95 4.40
C THR A 594 -60.13 132.53 4.01
N ASN A 595 -60.02 132.18 2.73
CA ASN A 595 -60.19 130.78 2.31
C ASN A 595 -59.07 129.90 2.90
N SER A 596 -59.34 128.62 3.12
CA SER A 596 -58.32 127.63 3.45
C SER A 596 -57.73 127.04 2.15
N ALA A 597 -56.41 126.92 2.06
CA ALA A 597 -55.73 126.14 1.01
C ALA A 597 -54.84 125.10 1.67
N THR A 598 -54.87 123.87 1.15
CA THR A 598 -53.94 122.79 1.54
C THR A 598 -52.84 122.68 0.49
N THR A 599 -51.62 122.31 0.88
CA THR A 599 -50.49 122.15 -0.04
C THR A 599 -50.53 120.84 -0.83
N GLY A 600 -51.48 119.95 -0.51
CA GLY A 600 -51.69 118.66 -1.20
C GLY A 600 -50.61 117.62 -0.94
N ILE A 601 -49.65 117.90 -0.05
CA ILE A 601 -48.53 116.99 0.23
C ILE A 601 -49.00 115.87 1.18
N SER A 602 -48.74 114.62 0.79
CA SER A 602 -49.00 113.43 1.64
C SER A 602 -47.78 112.50 1.65
N ILE A 603 -47.48 111.93 2.82
CA ILE A 603 -46.48 110.87 2.98
C ILE A 603 -47.22 109.54 2.91
N LEU A 604 -46.81 108.66 1.99
CA LEU A 604 -47.36 107.31 1.85
C LEU A 604 -46.41 106.29 2.47
N SER A 605 -46.96 105.23 3.04
CA SER A 605 -46.17 104.09 3.52
C SER A 605 -45.46 103.38 2.35
N LYS A 606 -44.21 102.98 2.55
CA LYS A 606 -43.43 102.19 1.57
C LYS A 606 -42.96 100.89 2.22
N GLY A 607 -43.27 99.76 1.58
CA GLY A 607 -42.92 98.41 2.04
C GLY A 607 -44.01 97.42 1.63
N GLY A 608 -43.64 96.21 1.24
CA GLY A 608 -44.58 95.18 0.77
C GLY A 608 -44.84 94.04 1.75
N GLY A 609 -44.14 94.01 2.89
CA GLY A 609 -44.27 92.95 3.91
C GLY A 609 -43.98 91.53 3.41
N LYS A 610 -43.30 91.38 2.27
CA LYS A 610 -43.00 90.05 1.70
C LYS A 610 -41.94 89.37 2.54
N ALA A 611 -42.16 88.09 2.84
CA ALA A 611 -41.16 87.27 3.49
C ALA A 611 -39.94 87.09 2.56
N HIS A 612 -38.75 86.96 3.14
CA HIS A 612 -37.55 86.57 2.41
C HIS A 612 -37.09 85.17 2.82
N GLU A 613 -36.46 84.46 1.88
CA GLU A 613 -35.79 83.18 2.12
C GLU A 613 -34.72 83.36 3.22
N ASN A 614 -34.71 82.45 4.19
CA ASN A 614 -33.82 82.48 5.34
C ASN A 614 -32.85 81.28 5.37
N ARG A 615 -32.98 80.34 4.43
CA ARG A 615 -32.07 79.18 4.32
C ARG A 615 -30.85 79.54 3.48
N PRO A 616 -29.64 79.10 3.89
CA PRO A 616 -28.49 79.09 2.98
C PRO A 616 -28.73 78.07 1.84
N PRO A 617 -27.93 78.12 0.76
CA PRO A 617 -27.94 77.07 -0.27
C PRO A 617 -27.85 75.67 0.36
N TYR A 618 -28.73 74.75 -0.03
CA TYR A 618 -28.83 73.42 0.57
C TYR A 618 -29.00 72.29 -0.46
N TYR A 619 -28.59 71.07 -0.08
CA TYR A 619 -28.83 69.83 -0.81
C TYR A 619 -29.57 68.85 0.11
N ALA A 620 -30.70 68.30 -0.35
CA ALA A 620 -31.56 67.47 0.48
C ALA A 620 -31.10 66.00 0.49
N LEU A 621 -30.83 65.48 1.68
CA LEU A 621 -30.60 64.05 1.97
C LEU A 621 -31.65 63.57 2.95
N CYS A 622 -31.95 62.27 2.94
CA CYS A 622 -32.75 61.66 4.00
C CYS A 622 -31.89 61.53 5.27
N PHE A 623 -32.50 61.72 6.44
CA PHE A 623 -31.92 61.25 7.69
C PHE A 623 -32.52 59.88 8.01
N ILE A 624 -31.67 58.87 8.23
CA ILE A 624 -32.09 57.52 8.62
C ILE A 624 -31.48 57.15 9.96
N MET A 625 -32.24 56.44 10.79
CA MET A 625 -31.81 56.00 12.12
C MET A 625 -31.71 54.47 12.15
N LYS A 626 -30.64 53.95 12.75
CA LYS A 626 -30.54 52.51 13.06
C LYS A 626 -31.60 52.17 14.10
N VAL A 627 -32.43 51.18 13.80
CA VAL A 627 -33.51 50.72 14.68
C VAL A 627 -33.40 49.22 14.91
N ASP A 628 -33.85 48.78 16.09
CA ASP A 628 -34.06 47.36 16.38
C ASP A 628 -35.43 46.98 15.81
N ILE A 629 -35.45 46.60 14.54
CA ILE A 629 -36.63 45.98 13.95
C ILE A 629 -36.45 44.46 14.15
N PRO A 630 -37.43 43.74 14.73
CA PRO A 630 -37.39 42.29 14.83
C PRO A 630 -37.32 41.60 13.47
#